data_AF-A0AAW1DK08-F1
#
_entry.id   AF-A0AAW1DK08-F1
#
_cell.length_a   1.000
_cell.length_b   1.000
_cell.length_c   1.000
_cell.angle_alpha   90.00
_cell.angle_beta   90.00
_cell.angle_gamma   90.00
#
_symmetry.space_group_name_H-M   'P 1'
#
loop_
_entity.id
_entity.type
_entity.pdbx_description
1 polymer ?
#
loop_
_entity_poly.entity_id
_entity_poly.type
_entity_poly.pdbx_seq_one_letter_code
_entity_poly.pdbx_strand_id
1 'polypeptide(L)'
;MALKDWRKAIRTPPSYRVGKTTLKMQAQCVIFIAVLSVVVLFIIYRSSDNGESKKIHGYGVHNLDLSNSEYQTFGEDRSVYNSTYPITKPLHTHDGIMFKIGAVSDMDQSSLSKLESNTWMSQYLKGTLIWNSSTQTITVTWDPAGVKTLKTKYSYSGRGMELSELVTFDGKLLSVDDRSGIVYIIEDEKVYPWVILLDGPGKVNKVIQFILKDSKLNGLQ
;
A
#
# COMPACT_ATOMS: atom_id res chain seq x y z
N MET A 1 -9.58 -73.85 -40.19
CA MET A 1 -8.92 -73.18 -41.33
C MET A 1 -9.12 -71.67 -41.23
N ALA A 2 -8.60 -71.03 -40.17
CA ALA A 2 -8.92 -69.63 -39.82
C ALA A 2 -7.68 -68.77 -39.42
N LEU A 3 -6.47 -69.33 -39.50
CA LEU A 3 -5.23 -68.67 -39.05
C LEU A 3 -4.39 -68.08 -40.20
N LYS A 4 -4.79 -68.27 -41.47
CA LYS A 4 -3.99 -67.83 -42.63
C LYS A 4 -4.36 -66.41 -43.12
N ASP A 5 -5.58 -65.94 -42.83
CA ASP A 5 -6.10 -64.69 -43.40
C ASP A 5 -5.76 -63.43 -42.59
N TRP A 6 -5.67 -63.51 -41.26
CA TRP A 6 -5.32 -62.35 -40.42
C TRP A 6 -3.88 -61.85 -40.67
N ARG A 7 -2.97 -62.75 -41.05
CA ARG A 7 -1.58 -62.39 -41.40
C ARG A 7 -1.48 -61.58 -42.69
N LYS A 8 -2.51 -61.65 -43.55
CA LYS A 8 -2.56 -60.89 -44.81
C LYS A 8 -3.03 -59.45 -44.59
N ALA A 9 -3.89 -59.22 -43.58
CA ALA A 9 -4.41 -57.90 -43.24
C ALA A 9 -3.38 -56.97 -42.54
N ILE A 10 -2.34 -57.53 -41.93
CA ILE A 10 -1.30 -56.75 -41.20
C ILE A 10 -0.14 -56.33 -42.13
N ARG A 11 -0.06 -56.86 -43.36
CA ARG A 11 1.06 -56.62 -44.29
C ARG A 11 0.76 -55.68 -45.45
N THR A 12 -0.46 -55.16 -45.57
CA THR A 12 -0.74 -54.13 -46.56
C THR A 12 -0.38 -52.77 -45.97
N PRO A 13 0.61 -52.04 -46.53
CA PRO A 13 0.88 -50.69 -46.07
C PRO A 13 -0.36 -49.82 -46.30
N PRO A 14 -0.70 -48.90 -45.38
CA PRO A 14 -1.82 -48.00 -45.59
C PRO A 14 -1.59 -47.23 -46.89
N SER A 15 -2.54 -47.32 -47.82
CA SER A 15 -2.53 -46.54 -49.06
C SER A 15 -2.82 -45.09 -48.72
N TYR A 16 -1.80 -44.36 -48.30
CA TYR A 16 -1.91 -42.93 -48.07
C TYR A 16 -1.73 -42.21 -49.41
N ARG A 17 -2.83 -41.65 -49.93
CA ARG A 17 -2.80 -40.81 -51.12
C ARG A 17 -2.31 -39.43 -50.68
N VAL A 18 -1.01 -39.18 -50.82
CA VAL A 18 -0.49 -37.80 -50.71
C VAL A 18 -1.06 -37.03 -51.90
N GLY A 19 -2.16 -36.32 -51.65
CA GLY A 19 -2.56 -35.24 -52.52
C GLY A 19 -1.39 -34.28 -52.60
N LYS A 20 -0.72 -34.23 -53.75
CA LYS A 20 0.26 -33.20 -54.09
C LYS A 20 -0.52 -31.92 -54.36
N THR A 21 -1.21 -31.40 -53.35
CA THR A 21 -1.80 -30.07 -53.39
C THR A 21 -0.65 -29.11 -53.21
N THR A 22 0.03 -28.81 -54.32
CA THR A 22 0.77 -27.56 -54.42
C THR A 22 -0.26 -26.45 -54.22
N LEU A 23 -0.43 -26.03 -52.97
CA LEU A 23 -1.09 -24.78 -52.63
C LEU A 23 -0.29 -23.73 -53.41
N LYS A 24 -0.80 -23.36 -54.58
CA LYS A 24 -0.42 -22.12 -55.24
C LYS A 24 -0.98 -21.02 -54.36
N MET A 25 -0.33 -20.81 -53.20
CA MET A 25 -0.53 -19.65 -52.35
C MET A 25 -0.26 -18.47 -53.25
N GLN A 26 -1.34 -17.91 -53.79
CA GLN A 26 -1.32 -16.74 -54.61
C GLN A 26 -0.61 -15.68 -53.77
N ALA A 27 0.59 -15.26 -54.18
CA ALA A 27 1.43 -14.38 -53.38
C ALA A 27 0.66 -13.12 -52.92
N GLN A 28 -0.36 -12.73 -53.69
CA GLN A 28 -1.32 -11.68 -53.34
C GLN A 28 -2.08 -11.93 -52.03
N CYS A 29 -2.54 -13.15 -51.74
CA CYS A 29 -3.17 -13.49 -50.46
C CYS A 29 -2.17 -13.37 -49.30
N VAL A 30 -0.92 -13.79 -49.50
CA VAL A 30 0.12 -13.71 -48.47
C VAL A 30 0.45 -12.26 -48.14
N ILE A 31 0.59 -11.42 -49.18
CA ILE A 31 0.82 -9.99 -49.05
C ILE A 31 -0.37 -9.34 -48.32
N PHE A 32 -1.61 -9.69 -48.67
CA PHE A 32 -2.79 -9.15 -48.01
C PHE A 32 -2.82 -9.48 -46.50
N ILE A 33 -2.54 -10.74 -46.15
CA ILE A 33 -2.48 -11.19 -44.75
C ILE A 33 -1.36 -10.47 -43.99
N ALA A 34 -0.19 -10.28 -44.61
CA ALA A 34 0.94 -9.58 -44.00
C ALA A 34 0.60 -8.11 -43.71
N VAL A 35 -0.02 -7.40 -44.67
CA VAL A 35 -0.46 -6.01 -44.46
C VAL A 35 -1.49 -5.93 -43.34
N LEU A 36 -2.46 -6.84 -43.33
CA LEU A 36 -3.50 -6.89 -42.30
C LEU A 36 -2.92 -7.15 -40.91
N SER A 37 -1.91 -8.01 -40.79
CA SER A 37 -1.19 -8.23 -39.52
C SER A 37 -0.44 -6.98 -39.03
N VAL A 38 0.16 -6.21 -39.93
CA VAL A 38 0.90 -4.98 -39.56
C VAL A 38 -0.07 -3.90 -39.10
N VAL A 39 -1.23 -3.76 -39.74
CA VAL A 39 -2.27 -2.82 -39.31
C VAL A 39 -2.81 -3.19 -37.93
N VAL A 40 -3.08 -4.48 -37.68
CA VAL A 40 -3.51 -4.96 -36.36
C VAL A 40 -2.43 -4.68 -35.30
N LEU A 41 -1.16 -4.95 -35.59
CA LEU A 41 -0.06 -4.62 -34.67
C LEU A 41 0.06 -3.12 -34.42
N PHE A 42 -0.16 -2.28 -35.43
CA PHE A 42 -0.15 -0.83 -35.26
C PHE A 42 -1.32 -0.34 -34.37
N ILE A 43 -2.51 -0.94 -34.52
CA ILE A 43 -3.66 -0.67 -33.66
C ILE A 43 -3.38 -1.09 -32.22
N ILE A 44 -2.80 -2.28 -32.01
CA ILE A 44 -2.43 -2.76 -30.67
C ILE A 44 -1.34 -1.88 -30.06
N TYR A 45 -0.33 -1.47 -30.82
CA TYR A 45 0.73 -0.57 -30.36
C TYR A 45 0.16 0.79 -29.95
N ARG A 46 -0.71 1.39 -30.77
CA ARG A 46 -1.44 2.63 -30.41
C ARG A 46 -2.36 2.43 -29.21
N SER A 47 -3.00 1.28 -29.09
CA SER A 47 -3.85 0.94 -27.95
C SER A 47 -3.05 0.66 -26.68
N SER A 48 -1.79 0.24 -26.79
CA SER A 48 -0.91 -0.06 -25.66
C SER A 48 -0.30 1.20 -25.04
N ASP A 49 -0.14 2.27 -25.83
CA ASP A 49 0.31 3.58 -25.33
C ASP A 49 -0.85 4.36 -24.66
N ASN A 50 -2.09 4.05 -25.04
CA ASN A 50 -3.30 4.49 -24.34
C ASN A 50 -3.69 3.49 -23.24
N GLY A 51 -2.77 3.19 -22.34
CA GLY A 51 -3.00 2.43 -21.12
C GLY A 51 -3.90 3.21 -20.14
N GLU A 52 -5.13 3.53 -20.54
CA GLU A 52 -6.22 3.81 -19.63
C GLU A 52 -6.39 2.59 -18.73
N SER A 53 -5.91 2.74 -17.50
CA SER A 53 -6.23 1.83 -16.42
C SER A 53 -7.75 1.85 -16.25
N LYS A 54 -8.43 0.82 -16.77
CA LYS A 54 -9.82 0.52 -16.41
C LYS A 54 -9.90 0.36 -14.90
N LYS A 55 -10.18 1.44 -14.18
CA LYS A 55 -10.49 1.39 -12.76
C LYS A 55 -11.97 1.01 -12.62
N ILE A 56 -12.11 -0.17 -12.04
CA ILE A 56 -13.35 -0.81 -11.60
C ILE A 56 -14.16 0.19 -10.77
N HIS A 57 -15.44 0.36 -11.12
CA HIS A 57 -16.36 1.27 -10.43
C HIS A 57 -16.59 0.77 -8.99
N GLY A 58 -16.05 1.48 -8.01
CA GLY A 58 -16.42 1.37 -6.59
C GLY A 58 -17.68 2.20 -6.32
N TYR A 59 -18.64 1.60 -5.64
CA TYR A 59 -19.94 2.18 -5.32
C TYR A 59 -19.86 3.30 -4.26
N GLY A 60 -20.58 4.40 -4.51
CA GLY A 60 -20.79 5.55 -3.61
C GLY A 60 -19.99 6.76 -4.06
N VAL A 61 -20.56 7.88 -4.52
CA VAL A 61 -21.65 8.67 -3.95
C VAL A 61 -22.40 9.40 -5.08
N HIS A 62 -23.73 9.38 -5.04
CA HIS A 62 -24.59 10.16 -5.93
C HIS A 62 -24.39 11.66 -5.70
N ASN A 63 -24.09 12.40 -6.77
CA ASN A 63 -24.43 13.83 -6.85
C ASN A 63 -25.21 14.05 -8.15
N LEU A 64 -26.54 14.06 -8.01
CA LEU A 64 -27.45 14.75 -8.92
C LEU A 64 -27.71 16.11 -8.25
N ASP A 65 -27.16 17.19 -8.78
CA ASP A 65 -28.00 18.08 -9.57
C ASP A 65 -27.22 19.12 -10.37
N LEU A 66 -27.77 19.37 -11.55
CA LEU A 66 -27.37 20.34 -12.56
C LEU A 66 -27.54 21.77 -12.04
N SER A 67 -26.55 22.65 -12.28
CA SER A 67 -26.67 23.75 -13.25
C SER A 67 -25.61 24.83 -13.02
N ASN A 68 -25.05 25.31 -14.13
CA ASN A 68 -24.31 26.55 -14.32
C ASN A 68 -22.97 26.72 -13.60
N SER A 69 -21.87 26.62 -14.37
CA SER A 69 -20.94 27.72 -14.64
C SER A 69 -19.55 27.18 -14.99
N GLU A 70 -18.95 27.79 -16.00
CA GLU A 70 -17.52 27.81 -16.35
C GLU A 70 -16.71 26.52 -16.20
N TYR A 71 -16.24 26.01 -17.32
CA TYR A 71 -15.15 25.05 -17.41
C TYR A 71 -13.86 25.65 -16.82
N GLN A 72 -13.71 25.59 -15.49
CA GLN A 72 -12.41 25.51 -14.86
C GLN A 72 -11.99 24.04 -14.87
N THR A 73 -11.00 23.75 -15.68
CA THR A 73 -10.26 22.49 -15.65
C THR A 73 -9.72 22.32 -14.23
N PHE A 74 -10.37 21.47 -13.42
CA PHE A 74 -9.81 21.02 -12.14
C PHE A 74 -8.48 20.34 -12.46
N GLY A 75 -7.37 21.04 -12.20
CA GLY A 75 -6.07 20.40 -12.13
C GLY A 75 -6.19 19.23 -11.16
N GLU A 76 -5.79 18.05 -11.60
CA GLU A 76 -5.47 16.96 -10.67
C GLU A 76 -4.45 17.52 -9.68
N ASP A 77 -4.89 17.93 -8.50
CA ASP A 77 -4.00 18.22 -7.39
C ASP A 77 -3.42 16.87 -6.97
N ARG A 78 -2.39 16.42 -7.70
CA ARG A 78 -1.52 15.34 -7.26
C ARG A 78 -0.87 15.86 -6.00
N SER A 79 -1.50 15.61 -4.83
CA SER A 79 -0.91 15.91 -3.54
C SER A 79 0.49 15.30 -3.50
N VAL A 80 1.51 16.14 -3.59
CA VAL A 80 2.90 15.70 -3.65
C VAL A 80 3.25 15.11 -2.29
N TYR A 81 3.70 13.85 -2.27
CA TYR A 81 4.11 13.18 -1.04
C TYR A 81 5.22 13.97 -0.35
N ASN A 82 5.03 14.28 0.94
CA ASN A 82 6.07 14.93 1.72
C ASN A 82 7.08 13.89 2.23
N SER A 83 8.23 13.81 1.56
CA SER A 83 9.31 12.88 1.90
C SER A 83 10.21 13.36 3.04
N THR A 84 9.78 14.33 3.86
CA THR A 84 10.58 14.82 5.00
C THR A 84 10.77 13.72 6.03
N TYR A 85 12.02 13.31 6.21
CA TYR A 85 12.45 12.39 7.26
C TYR A 85 13.89 12.69 7.69
N PRO A 86 14.18 12.74 9.01
CA PRO A 86 13.23 12.79 10.13
C PRO A 86 12.39 14.09 10.12
N ILE A 87 11.31 14.14 10.91
CA ILE A 87 10.42 15.32 11.01
C ILE A 87 11.21 16.55 11.50
N THR A 88 12.10 16.35 12.46
CA THR A 88 13.05 17.38 12.91
C THR A 88 14.39 17.13 12.24
N LYS A 89 14.90 18.14 11.54
CA LYS A 89 16.21 18.06 10.87
C LYS A 89 17.31 17.73 11.90
N PRO A 90 18.20 16.76 11.60
CA PRO A 90 19.33 16.47 12.47
C PRO A 90 20.24 17.70 12.63
N LEU A 91 20.83 17.86 13.80
CA LEU A 91 21.78 18.94 14.10
C LEU A 91 23.20 18.39 14.20
N HIS A 92 24.12 18.97 13.44
CA HIS A 92 25.54 18.66 13.57
C HIS A 92 26.17 19.48 14.70
N THR A 93 26.76 18.81 15.68
CA THR A 93 27.47 19.43 16.80
C THR A 93 28.92 18.95 16.84
N HIS A 94 29.72 19.49 17.76
CA HIS A 94 31.08 19.00 18.00
C HIS A 94 31.10 17.56 18.52
N ASP A 95 30.06 17.15 19.24
CA ASP A 95 29.92 15.81 19.83
C ASP A 95 29.36 14.75 18.86
N GLY A 96 28.93 15.15 17.66
CA GLY A 96 28.39 14.24 16.65
C GLY A 96 27.13 14.75 15.96
N ILE A 97 26.27 13.82 15.56
CA ILE A 97 24.98 14.13 14.92
C ILE A 97 23.87 13.92 15.95
N MET A 98 23.09 14.96 16.17
CA MET A 98 21.98 14.99 17.12
C MET A 98 20.64 14.79 16.40
N PHE A 99 19.84 13.86 16.92
CA PHE A 99 18.50 13.52 16.42
C PHE A 99 17.47 13.72 17.53
N LYS A 100 16.28 14.20 17.18
CA LYS A 100 15.12 14.11 18.07
C LYS A 100 14.50 12.73 17.95
N ILE A 101 14.17 12.14 19.10
CA ILE A 101 13.55 10.83 19.19
C ILE A 101 12.27 10.93 20.03
N GLY A 102 11.34 10.02 19.78
CA GLY A 102 10.13 9.85 20.55
C GLY A 102 9.90 8.38 20.86
N ALA A 103 9.19 8.12 21.95
CA ALA A 103 8.72 6.79 22.34
C ALA A 103 7.27 6.89 22.80
N VAL A 104 6.45 5.92 22.41
CA VAL A 104 5.07 5.76 22.90
C VAL A 104 4.97 4.48 23.73
N SER A 105 4.03 4.44 24.67
CA SER A 105 3.78 3.24 25.47
C SER A 105 2.55 2.49 25.02
N ASP A 106 2.66 1.17 24.99
CA ASP A 106 1.51 0.29 25.12
C ASP A 106 1.28 -0.03 26.61
N MET A 107 0.12 0.35 27.13
CA MET A 107 -0.26 0.12 28.53
C MET A 107 -1.29 -1.01 28.67
N ASP A 108 -1.61 -1.73 27.58
CA ASP A 108 -2.67 -2.74 27.55
C ASP A 108 -3.97 -2.20 28.18
N GLN A 109 -4.61 -3.00 29.04
CA GLN A 109 -5.82 -2.66 29.78
C GLN A 109 -5.64 -1.49 30.77
N SER A 110 -4.40 -1.12 31.11
CA SER A 110 -4.10 0.00 32.00
C SER A 110 -4.17 1.36 31.29
N SER A 111 -4.45 1.36 29.99
CA SER A 111 -4.72 2.58 29.19
C SER A 111 -6.00 3.30 29.63
N LEU A 112 -6.97 2.62 30.25
CA LEU A 112 -8.22 3.26 30.70
C LEU A 112 -7.97 4.26 31.83
N SER A 113 -8.41 5.51 31.62
CA SER A 113 -8.30 6.58 32.61
C SER A 113 -9.19 6.30 33.82
N LYS A 114 -8.58 6.45 35.01
CA LYS A 114 -9.30 6.38 36.29
C LYS A 114 -10.02 7.69 36.63
N LEU A 115 -9.66 8.79 35.97
CA LEU A 115 -10.16 10.14 36.28
C LEU A 115 -11.29 10.56 35.35
N GLU A 116 -11.27 10.08 34.11
CA GLU A 116 -12.21 10.48 33.07
C GLU A 116 -12.90 9.25 32.49
N SER A 117 -14.23 9.27 32.45
CA SER A 117 -15.01 8.17 31.87
C SER A 117 -14.78 8.05 30.37
N ASN A 118 -14.67 6.80 29.90
CA ASN A 118 -14.45 6.47 28.48
C ASN A 118 -13.26 7.23 27.86
N THR A 119 -12.20 7.47 28.64
CA THR A 119 -10.93 8.01 28.13
C THR A 119 -9.88 6.93 28.22
N TRP A 120 -9.18 6.68 27.11
CA TRP A 120 -7.98 5.87 27.07
C TRP A 120 -6.75 6.75 26.88
N MET A 121 -5.62 6.32 27.42
CA MET A 121 -4.41 7.11 27.52
C MET A 121 -3.16 6.28 27.19
N SER A 122 -2.19 6.92 26.55
CA SER A 122 -0.83 6.40 26.34
C SER A 122 0.19 7.45 26.79
N GLN A 123 1.39 7.00 27.13
CA GLN A 123 2.52 7.85 27.48
C GLN A 123 3.35 8.15 26.23
N TYR A 124 3.74 9.41 26.07
CA TYR A 124 4.62 9.87 25.00
C TYR A 124 5.84 10.54 25.62
N LEU A 125 7.01 10.01 25.33
CA LEU A 125 8.29 10.50 25.81
C LEU A 125 9.09 11.05 24.65
N LYS A 126 9.66 12.24 24.82
CA LYS A 126 10.56 12.88 23.86
C LYS A 126 11.97 12.89 24.40
N GLY A 127 12.94 12.82 23.51
CA GLY A 127 14.34 12.88 23.86
C GLY A 127 15.22 13.25 22.68
N THR A 128 16.51 13.13 22.95
CA THR A 128 17.57 13.46 22.03
C THR A 128 18.56 12.29 21.99
N LEU A 129 18.93 11.88 20.79
CA LEU A 129 19.95 10.87 20.53
C LEU A 129 21.15 11.57 19.88
N ILE A 130 22.34 11.37 20.41
CA ILE A 130 23.59 11.87 19.84
C ILE A 130 24.41 10.67 19.38
N TRP A 131 24.73 10.62 18.08
CA TRP A 131 25.65 9.66 17.50
C TRP A 131 27.02 10.31 17.30
N ASN A 132 28.02 9.81 18.03
CA ASN A 132 29.41 10.22 17.85
C ASN A 132 30.14 9.21 16.95
N SER A 133 30.45 9.64 15.72
CA SER A 133 31.10 8.77 14.73
C SER A 133 32.55 8.43 15.08
N SER A 134 33.23 9.27 15.85
CA SER A 134 34.65 9.08 16.20
C SER A 134 34.82 8.03 17.31
N THR A 135 33.95 8.07 18.32
CA THR A 135 33.96 7.12 19.44
C THR A 135 33.05 5.92 19.21
N GLN A 136 32.23 5.93 18.16
CA GLN A 136 31.20 4.93 17.87
C GLN A 136 30.20 4.74 19.01
N THR A 137 29.85 5.83 19.72
CA THR A 137 28.94 5.79 20.87
C THR A 137 27.62 6.50 20.57
N ILE A 138 26.54 5.95 21.12
CA ILE A 138 25.21 6.58 21.13
C ILE A 138 24.91 7.05 22.56
N THR A 139 24.53 8.31 22.70
CA THR A 139 24.04 8.87 23.96
C THR A 139 22.58 9.24 23.80
N VAL A 140 21.74 8.79 24.73
CA VAL A 140 20.31 9.13 24.76
C VAL A 140 20.00 9.95 26.00
N THR A 141 19.35 11.09 25.81
CA THR A 141 18.88 11.96 26.88
C THR A 141 17.39 12.26 26.70
N TRP A 142 16.61 12.06 27.76
CA TRP A 142 15.18 12.34 27.75
C TRP A 142 14.90 13.80 28.11
N ASP A 143 13.85 14.37 27.53
CA ASP A 143 13.49 15.77 27.75
C ASP A 143 13.09 16.01 29.22
N PRO A 144 13.55 17.09 29.86
CA PRO A 144 13.26 17.39 31.26
C PRO A 144 11.78 17.70 31.51
N ALA A 145 11.03 18.03 30.46
CA ALA A 145 9.57 18.19 30.51
C ALA A 145 8.82 16.87 30.83
N GLY A 146 9.54 15.74 30.83
CA GLY A 146 9.06 14.44 31.27
C GLY A 146 8.09 13.77 30.30
N VAL A 147 7.41 12.75 30.83
CA VAL A 147 6.39 11.98 30.11
C VAL A 147 5.16 12.84 29.86
N LYS A 148 4.66 12.83 28.63
CA LYS A 148 3.39 13.43 28.22
C LYS A 148 2.31 12.37 28.09
N THR A 149 1.05 12.78 28.19
CA THR A 149 -0.10 11.87 28.09
C THR A 149 -0.89 12.17 26.84
N LEU A 150 -0.93 11.20 25.93
CA LEU A 150 -1.84 11.19 24.78
C LEU A 150 -3.17 10.60 25.22
N LYS A 151 -4.29 11.19 24.79
CA LYS A 151 -5.64 10.77 25.22
C LYS A 151 -6.59 10.68 24.05
N THR A 152 -7.51 9.71 24.11
CA THR A 152 -8.61 9.57 23.17
C THR A 152 -9.90 9.15 23.88
N LYS A 153 -11.04 9.41 23.24
CA LYS A 153 -12.34 8.84 23.62
C LYS A 153 -12.75 7.65 22.75
N TYR A 154 -11.98 7.36 21.70
CA TYR A 154 -12.24 6.23 20.82
C TYR A 154 -11.74 4.92 21.44
N SER A 155 -12.53 3.86 21.32
CA SER A 155 -12.14 2.52 21.74
C SER A 155 -12.86 1.46 20.91
N TYR A 156 -12.30 0.26 20.95
CA TYR A 156 -12.94 -0.94 20.44
C TYR A 156 -13.06 -1.97 21.57
N SER A 157 -14.29 -2.41 21.84
CA SER A 157 -14.60 -3.33 22.95
C SER A 157 -14.05 -2.87 24.30
N GLY A 158 -14.06 -1.55 24.56
CA GLY A 158 -13.61 -0.97 25.83
C GLY A 158 -12.08 -0.86 25.99
N ARG A 159 -11.31 -1.03 24.91
CA ARG A 159 -9.84 -0.85 24.88
C ARG A 159 -9.44 0.16 23.80
N GLY A 160 -8.38 0.91 24.03
CA GLY A 160 -7.87 1.90 23.08
C GLY A 160 -6.58 2.55 23.60
N MET A 161 -5.92 3.34 22.75
CA MET A 161 -4.58 3.90 23.02
C MET A 161 -3.51 2.85 23.33
N GLU A 162 -3.65 1.64 22.79
CA GLU A 162 -2.62 0.62 22.85
C GLU A 162 -1.70 0.81 21.65
N LEU A 163 -0.85 1.83 21.78
CA LEU A 163 -0.02 2.35 20.70
C LEU A 163 1.18 1.43 20.48
N SER A 164 1.17 0.69 19.37
CA SER A 164 2.16 -0.35 19.09
C SER A 164 3.35 0.12 18.25
N GLU A 165 3.27 1.30 17.63
CA GLU A 165 4.27 1.79 16.68
C GLU A 165 4.33 3.33 16.67
N LEU A 166 5.50 3.90 16.37
CA LEU A 166 5.67 5.35 16.20
C LEU A 166 6.51 5.63 14.96
N VAL A 167 5.88 6.22 13.94
CA VAL A 167 6.51 6.32 12.63
C VAL A 167 6.29 7.68 11.98
N THR A 168 7.22 8.09 11.12
CA THR A 168 7.06 9.29 10.30
C THR A 168 6.54 8.91 8.91
N PHE A 169 5.47 9.55 8.46
CA PHE A 169 4.90 9.37 7.14
C PHE A 169 4.31 10.68 6.63
N ASP A 170 4.61 11.06 5.38
CA ASP A 170 4.08 12.28 4.76
C ASP A 170 4.36 13.54 5.62
N GLY A 171 5.57 13.62 6.19
CA GLY A 171 5.98 14.70 7.10
C GLY A 171 5.24 14.74 8.44
N LYS A 172 4.43 13.73 8.78
CA LYS A 172 3.64 13.65 10.02
C LYS A 172 4.16 12.53 10.91
N LEU A 173 4.01 12.70 12.22
CA LEU A 173 4.25 11.66 13.20
C LEU A 173 2.96 10.86 13.39
N LEU A 174 3.01 9.56 13.15
CA LEU A 174 1.88 8.66 13.24
C LEU A 174 2.11 7.59 14.29
N SER A 175 1.02 7.14 14.92
CA SER A 175 1.00 5.96 15.76
C SER A 175 -0.30 5.18 15.51
N VAL A 176 -0.29 3.88 15.76
CA VAL A 176 -1.45 3.02 15.51
C VAL A 176 -1.87 2.35 16.80
N ASP A 177 -3.16 2.40 17.08
CA ASP A 177 -3.80 1.66 18.17
C ASP A 177 -4.21 0.27 17.67
N ASP A 178 -3.53 -0.78 18.14
CA ASP A 178 -3.71 -2.15 17.67
C ASP A 178 -5.07 -2.78 18.08
N ARG A 179 -5.80 -2.12 18.99
CA ARG A 179 -7.14 -2.54 19.42
C ARG A 179 -8.23 -2.00 18.54
N SER A 180 -8.13 -0.72 18.17
CA SER A 180 -9.16 -0.01 17.40
C SER A 180 -8.85 0.09 15.90
N GLY A 181 -7.58 -0.07 15.53
CA GLY A 181 -7.09 0.05 14.16
C GLY A 181 -6.99 1.49 13.70
N ILE A 182 -7.17 2.43 14.63
CA ILE A 182 -7.09 3.85 14.34
C ILE A 182 -5.61 4.23 14.23
N VAL A 183 -5.25 4.78 13.08
CA VAL A 183 -4.01 5.53 12.89
C VAL A 183 -4.24 6.94 13.38
N TYR A 184 -3.44 7.36 14.36
CA TYR A 184 -3.44 8.70 14.90
C TYR A 184 -2.29 9.51 14.33
N ILE A 185 -2.56 10.76 13.97
CA ILE A 185 -1.53 11.80 13.81
C ILE A 185 -1.23 12.35 15.20
N ILE A 186 0.04 12.43 15.56
CA ILE A 186 0.53 13.05 16.79
C ILE A 186 1.07 14.43 16.44
N GLU A 187 0.41 15.47 16.94
CA GLU A 187 0.79 16.87 16.75
C GLU A 187 0.54 17.64 18.04
N ASP A 188 1.52 18.46 18.47
CA ASP A 188 1.45 19.26 19.70
C ASP A 188 0.99 18.46 20.94
N GLU A 189 1.51 17.24 21.10
CA GLU A 189 1.19 16.35 22.22
C GLU A 189 -0.30 15.93 22.28
N LYS A 190 -1.01 16.07 21.16
CA LYS A 190 -2.39 15.61 20.95
C LYS A 190 -2.41 14.53 19.88
N VAL A 191 -3.47 13.73 19.91
CA VAL A 191 -3.73 12.69 18.92
C VAL A 191 -4.99 13.02 18.12
N TYR A 192 -4.91 12.85 16.81
CA TYR A 192 -6.01 13.08 15.88
C TYR A 192 -6.23 11.81 15.05
N PRO A 193 -7.43 11.19 15.12
CA PRO A 193 -7.74 10.05 14.26
C PRO A 193 -7.62 10.44 12.79
N TRP A 194 -6.93 9.63 11.99
CA TRP A 194 -6.75 9.89 10.57
C TRP A 194 -7.41 8.82 9.71
N VAL A 195 -7.06 7.55 9.91
CA VAL A 195 -7.59 6.42 9.15
C VAL A 195 -7.89 5.27 10.10
N ILE A 196 -8.93 4.49 9.79
CA ILE A 196 -9.26 3.25 10.50
C ILE A 196 -8.90 2.07 9.60
N LEU A 197 -8.18 1.12 10.16
CA LEU A 197 -7.69 -0.06 9.45
C LEU A 197 -8.38 -1.30 10.00
N LEU A 198 -9.16 -1.94 9.12
CA LEU A 198 -9.89 -3.17 9.40
C LEU A 198 -9.00 -4.38 9.09
N ASP A 199 -9.23 -5.49 9.79
CA ASP A 199 -8.46 -6.73 9.64
C ASP A 199 -8.72 -7.49 8.33
N GLY A 200 -7.70 -8.26 7.94
CA GLY A 200 -7.63 -9.06 6.74
C GLY A 200 -7.97 -8.26 5.47
N PRO A 201 -8.91 -8.74 4.62
CA PRO A 201 -9.27 -8.07 3.37
C PRO A 201 -10.15 -6.82 3.56
N GLY A 202 -10.21 -6.26 4.77
CA GLY A 202 -11.01 -5.07 5.09
C GLY A 202 -12.51 -5.35 5.27
N LYS A 203 -12.89 -6.62 5.50
CA LYS A 203 -14.28 -7.05 5.78
C LYS A 203 -14.41 -7.82 7.09
N VAL A 204 -13.41 -7.72 7.96
CA VAL A 204 -13.36 -8.41 9.24
C VAL A 204 -13.43 -7.38 10.36
N ASN A 205 -14.26 -7.66 11.37
CA ASN A 205 -14.40 -6.83 12.57
C ASN A 205 -13.28 -7.12 13.59
N LYS A 206 -12.02 -6.98 13.15
CA LYS A 206 -10.81 -7.13 13.95
C LYS A 206 -9.76 -6.11 13.43
N VAL A 207 -8.59 -5.99 14.05
CA VAL A 207 -7.56 -4.97 13.76
C VAL A 207 -6.18 -5.59 13.42
N ILE A 208 -5.33 -4.85 12.69
CA ILE A 208 -4.01 -5.24 12.12
C ILE A 208 -2.80 -4.58 12.82
N GLN A 209 -1.62 -5.21 12.72
CA GLN A 209 -0.29 -4.68 13.07
C GLN A 209 0.48 -4.15 11.82
N PHE A 210 1.19 -3.02 11.92
CA PHE A 210 1.74 -2.28 10.75
C PHE A 210 3.27 -2.25 10.64
N ILE A 211 3.77 -2.14 9.40
CA ILE A 211 5.14 -1.69 9.06
C ILE A 211 5.06 -0.75 7.83
N LEU A 212 5.84 0.33 7.83
CA LEU A 212 5.99 1.18 6.62
C LEU A 212 6.85 0.48 5.56
N LYS A 213 6.37 0.46 4.31
CA LYS A 213 7.17 -0.01 3.16
C LYS A 213 6.79 0.74 1.88
N ASP A 214 7.79 1.17 1.12
CA ASP A 214 7.65 1.79 -0.21
C ASP A 214 6.73 3.02 -0.27
N SER A 215 6.90 3.96 0.67
CA SER A 215 6.09 5.20 0.76
C SER A 215 4.57 4.91 0.88
N LYS A 216 4.21 3.72 1.36
CA LYS A 216 2.85 3.31 1.69
C LYS A 216 2.81 2.71 3.10
N LEU A 217 1.69 2.92 3.79
CA LEU A 217 1.35 2.17 4.99
C LEU A 217 0.82 0.80 4.55
N ASN A 218 1.55 -0.27 4.89
CA ASN A 218 1.16 -1.64 4.57
C ASN A 218 0.88 -2.41 5.88
N GLY A 219 -0.22 -3.15 5.92
CA GLY A 219 -0.53 -4.06 7.03
C GLY A 219 0.30 -5.35 6.94
N LEU A 220 0.64 -5.95 8.09
CA LEU A 220 1.15 -7.31 8.16
C LEU A 220 -0.01 -8.30 8.02
N GLN A 221 0.20 -9.34 7.21
CA GLN A 221 -0.73 -10.47 7.05
C GLN A 221 -0.59 -11.47 8.19
#